data_AF-A0A0A2UTR2-F1
#
_entry.id   AF-A0A0A2UTR2-F1
#
_cell.length_a   1.000
_cell.length_b   1.000
_cell.length_c   1.000
_cell.angle_alpha   90.00
_cell.angle_beta   90.00
_cell.angle_gamma   90.00
#
_symmetry.space_group_name_H-M   'P 1'
#
loop_
_entity.id
_entity.type
_entity.pdbx_description
1 polymer ?
#
loop_
_entity_poly.entity_id
_entity_poly.type
_entity_poly.pdbx_seq_one_letter_code
_entity_poly.pdbx_strand_id
1 'polypeptide(L)' 'MEDKKRKFQFKLWSGAVLGSIIIFLIVKFLWEDASPMLLLLFLIIGILINFIITLLNQRFSGRGH' A
#
# COMPACT_ATOMS: atom_id res chain seq x y z
N MET A 1 25.51 3.46 -8.49
CA MET A 1 24.18 4.04 -8.86
C MET A 1 23.01 3.22 -8.30
N GLU A 2 23.18 1.91 -8.09
CA GLU A 2 22.16 1.00 -7.61
C GLU A 2 21.71 1.25 -6.15
N ASP A 3 22.63 1.66 -5.28
CA ASP A 3 22.35 1.93 -3.86
C ASP A 3 21.41 3.12 -3.65
N LYS A 4 21.54 4.16 -4.48
CA LYS A 4 20.62 5.32 -4.45
C LYS A 4 19.21 4.92 -4.85
N LYS A 5 19.07 4.00 -5.83
CA LYS A 5 17.77 3.50 -6.30
C LYS A 5 17.09 2.63 -5.23
N ARG A 6 17.81 1.71 -4.58
CA ARG A 6 17.30 0.92 -3.45
C ARG A 6 16.88 1.79 -2.28
N LYS A 7 17.69 2.76 -1.88
CA LYS A 7 17.38 3.67 -0.76
C LYS A 7 16.13 4.50 -1.04
N PHE A 8 15.95 4.96 -2.27
CA PHE A 8 14.74 5.69 -2.68
C PHE A 8 13.49 4.80 -2.67
N GLN A 9 13.57 3.58 -3.21
CA GLN A 9 12.45 2.64 -3.17
C GLN A 9 12.08 2.25 -1.74
N PHE A 10 13.06 2.01 -0.87
CA PHE A 10 12.81 1.70 0.53
C PHE A 10 12.12 2.86 1.26
N LYS A 11 12.52 4.10 0.95
CA LYS A 11 11.90 5.31 1.51
C LYS A 11 10.45 5.48 1.04
N LEU A 12 10.17 5.21 -0.23
CA LEU A 12 8.80 5.21 -0.76
C LEU A 12 7.94 4.11 -0.14
N TRP A 13 8.48 2.89 -0.01
CA TRP A 13 7.78 1.76 0.58
C TRP A 13 7.46 2.02 2.06
N SER A 14 8.45 2.50 2.83
CA SER A 14 8.25 2.89 4.23
C SER A 14 7.25 4.04 4.37
N GLY A 15 7.30 5.04 3.49
CA GLY A 15 6.31 6.13 3.47
C GLY A 15 4.90 5.66 3.18
N ALA A 16 4.72 4.73 2.23
CA ALA A 16 3.42 4.15 1.92
C ALA A 16 2.85 3.32 3.08
N VAL A 17 3.70 2.51 3.74
CA VAL A 17 3.31 1.72 4.92
C VAL A 17 2.90 2.63 6.07
N LEU A 18 3.71 3.63 6.40
CA LEU A 18 3.41 4.60 7.46
C LEU A 18 2.14 5.42 7.15
N GLY A 19 1.99 5.87 5.90
CA GLY A 19 0.80 6.58 5.44
C GLY A 19 -0.47 5.74 5.56
N SER A 20 -0.40 4.46 5.21
CA SER A 20 -1.53 3.52 5.34
C SER A 20 -1.95 3.33 6.81
N ILE A 21 -0.99 3.24 7.74
CA ILE A 21 -1.26 3.16 9.18
C ILE A 21 -1.91 4.44 9.70
N ILE A 22 -1.39 5.61 9.32
CA ILE A 22 -1.94 6.91 9.73
C ILE A 22 -3.38 7.06 9.24
N ILE A 23 -3.65 6.74 7.97
CA ILE A 23 -5.00 6.77 7.41
C ILE A 23 -5.93 5.83 8.19
N PHE A 24 -5.48 4.60 8.48
CA PHE A 24 -6.25 3.66 9.29
C PHE A 24 -6.62 4.22 10.67
N LEU A 25 -5.68 4.87 11.36
CA LEU A 25 -5.92 5.49 12.66
C LEU A 25 -6.87 6.69 12.56
N ILE A 26 -6.74 7.53 11.53
CA ILE A 26 -7.64 8.67 11.28
C ILE A 26 -9.06 8.19 11.02
N VAL A 27 -9.25 7.17 10.17
CA VAL A 27 -10.58 6.64 9.88
C VAL A 27 -11.19 5.98 11.13
N LYS A 28 -10.39 5.25 11.92
CA LYS A 28 -10.84 4.71 13.21
C LYS A 28 -11.26 5.80 14.20
N PHE A 29 -10.54 6.93 14.22
CA PHE A 29 -10.84 8.03 15.14
C PHE A 29 -12.05 8.86 14.68
N LEU A 30 -12.19 9.09 13.38
CA LEU A 30 -13.32 9.86 12.81
C LEU A 30 -14.63 9.05 12.77
N TRP A 31 -14.54 7.74 12.81
CA TRP A 31 -15.69 6.85 12.71
C TRP A 31 -15.80 5.99 13.97
N GLU A 32 -16.32 6.60 15.03
CA GLU A 32 -16.41 6.01 16.38
C GLU A 32 -17.23 4.70 16.42
N ASP A 33 -18.27 4.61 15.58
CA ASP A 33 -19.11 3.41 15.41
C ASP A 33 -18.60 2.44 14.34
N ALA A 34 -17.51 2.74 13.63
CA ALA A 34 -17.01 1.83 12.61
C ALA A 34 -16.46 0.59 13.29
N SER A 35 -17.10 -0.55 13.02
CA SER A 35 -16.58 -1.83 13.47
C SER A 35 -15.12 -1.95 13.03
N PRO A 36 -14.17 -2.17 13.95
CA PRO A 36 -12.76 -2.27 13.63
C PRO A 36 -12.48 -3.37 12.60
N MET A 37 -13.37 -4.34 12.49
CA MET A 37 -13.35 -5.40 11.47
C MET A 37 -13.58 -4.86 10.05
N LEU A 38 -14.44 -3.85 9.89
CA LEU A 38 -14.71 -3.19 8.60
C LEU A 38 -13.49 -2.39 8.13
N LEU A 39 -12.82 -1.70 9.06
CA LEU A 39 -11.59 -0.95 8.77
C LEU A 39 -10.44 -1.89 8.37
N LEU A 40 -10.31 -3.03 9.06
CA LEU A 40 -9.35 -4.07 8.71
C LEU A 40 -9.64 -4.65 7.32
N LEU A 41 -10.91 -4.83 6.98
CA LEU A 41 -11.33 -5.27 5.65
C LEU A 41 -10.89 -4.29 4.56
N PHE A 42 -11.10 -2.98 4.77
CA PHE A 42 -10.65 -1.95 3.84
C PHE A 42 -9.12 -1.94 3.66
N LEU A 43 -8.38 -2.11 4.75
CA LEU A 43 -6.91 -2.20 4.71
C LEU A 43 -6.45 -3.41 3.89
N ILE A 44 -7.04 -4.59 4.13
CA ILE A 44 -6.74 -5.82 3.40
C ILE A 44 -7.07 -5.68 1.92
N ILE A 45 -8.23 -5.11 1.58
CA ILE A 45 -8.64 -4.85 0.20
C ILE A 45 -7.66 -3.89 -0.49
N GLY A 46 -7.24 -2.82 0.17
CA GLY A 46 -6.25 -1.88 -0.36
C GLY A 46 -4.91 -2.54 -0.67
N ILE A 47 -4.42 -3.41 0.23
CA ILE A 47 -3.19 -4.18 0.01
C ILE A 47 -3.35 -5.15 -1.17
N LEU A 48 -4.48 -5.85 -1.26
CA LEU A 48 -4.78 -6.78 -2.34
C LEU A 48 -4.84 -6.09 -3.71
N ILE A 49 -5.51 -4.94 -3.80
CA ILE A 49 -5.57 -4.16 -5.04
C ILE A 49 -4.17 -3.71 -5.45
N ASN A 50 -3.38 -3.19 -4.52
CA ASN A 50 -2.00 -2.78 -4.79
C ASN A 50 -1.12 -3.96 -5.27
N PHE A 51 -1.31 -5.14 -4.69
CA PHE A 51 -0.63 -6.36 -5.11
C PHE A 51 -1.05 -6.81 -6.52
N ILE A 52 -2.35 -6.78 -6.83
CA ILE A 52 -2.88 -7.11 -8.16
C ILE A 52 -2.32 -6.14 -9.22
N ILE A 53 -2.36 -4.84 -8.95
CA ILE A 53 -1.80 -3.82 -9.86
C ILE A 53 -0.31 -4.08 -10.10
N THR A 54 0.44 -4.40 -9.04
CA THR A 54 1.87 -4.72 -9.15
C THR A 54 2.10 -5.97 -10.02
N LEU A 55 1.33 -7.04 -9.82
CA LEU A 55 1.41 -8.26 -10.63
C LEU A 55 1.07 -8.00 -12.11
N LEU A 56 0.03 -7.22 -12.37
CA LEU A 56 -0.36 -6.85 -13.73
C LEU A 56 0.74 -6.03 -14.40
N ASN A 57 1.28 -5.01 -13.72
CA ASN A 57 2.38 -4.22 -14.26
C ASN A 57 3.62 -5.06 -14.57
N GLN A 58 3.98 -6.05 -13.74
CA GLN A 58 5.08 -6.96 -14.06
C GLN A 58 4.79 -7.81 -15.31
N ARG A 59 3.55 -8.29 -15.46
CA ARG A 59 3.16 -9.13 -16.60
C ARG A 59 3.11 -8.36 -17.92
N PHE A 60 2.76 -7.07 -17.89
CA PHE A 60 2.79 -6.20 -19.06
C PHE A 60 4.19 -5.66 -19.38
N SER A 61 5.00 -5.36 -18.37
CA SER A 61 6.37 -4.84 -18.58
C SER A 61 7.35 -5.90 -19.10
N GLY A 62 7.03 -7.19 -19.03
CA GLY A 62 7.85 -8.30 -19.54
C GLY A 62 7.60 -8.69 -21.01
N ARG A 63 6.72 -8.01 -21.75
CA ARG A 63 6.47 -8.28 -23.19
C ARG A 63 7.04 -7.22 -24.14
N GLY A 64 7.82 -6.27 -23.61
CA GLY A 64 8.38 -5.14 -24.36
C GLY A 64 9.89 -5.18 -24.55
N HIS A 65 10.52 -6.36 -24.52
CA HIS A 65 11.94 -6.53 -24.84
C HIS A 65 12.14 -7.63 -25.88
#